data_AF-A0A2G8T4Y7-F1
#
_entry.id   AF-A0A2G8T4Y7-F1
#
_cell.length_a   1.000
_cell.length_b   1.000
_cell.length_c   1.000
_cell.angle_alpha   90.00
_cell.angle_beta   90.00
_cell.angle_gamma   90.00
#
_symmetry.space_group_name_H-M   'P 1'
#
loop_
_entity.id
_entity.type
_entity.pdbx_description
1 polymer ?
#
loop_
_entity_poly.entity_id
_entity_poly.type
_entity_poly.pdbx_seq_one_letter_code
_entity_poly.pdbx_strand_id
1 'polypeptide(L)'
;MERPDAGGRAALFAPNPQADEALVAAFNNGSGITGFGNHDGTLTVYFENNRFRDAGLTTWASKVFKAYGRMVERMPTVNKLVCDAANLEHIGFIQGTEILVRDMQNLEAWLKRSGAADSMPEQAEIRG
;
A
#
# COMPACT_ATOMS: atom_id res chain seq x y z
N MET A 1 -15.78 1.29 3.84
CA MET A 1 -15.19 2.65 3.76
C MET A 1 -15.18 2.99 2.29
N GLU A 2 -15.88 4.02 1.85
CA GLU A 2 -15.92 4.35 0.42
C GLU A 2 -14.57 4.89 -0.07
N ARG A 3 -14.39 4.95 -1.40
CA ARG A 3 -13.19 5.52 -2.00
C ARG A 3 -12.98 6.95 -1.49
N PRO A 4 -11.80 7.30 -0.97
CA PRO A 4 -11.53 8.67 -0.56
C PRO A 4 -11.35 9.59 -1.77
N ASP A 5 -11.87 10.82 -1.66
CA ASP A 5 -11.50 11.93 -2.53
C ASP A 5 -10.18 12.58 -2.05
N ALA A 6 -9.71 13.61 -2.74
CA ALA A 6 -8.48 14.33 -2.40
C ALA A 6 -8.49 14.82 -0.94
N GLY A 7 -7.44 14.47 -0.18
CA GLY A 7 -7.33 14.75 1.25
C GLY A 7 -8.09 13.78 2.18
N GLY A 8 -8.86 12.84 1.61
CA GLY A 8 -9.57 11.80 2.35
C GLY A 8 -8.63 10.69 2.84
N ARG A 9 -9.03 10.00 3.92
CA ARG A 9 -8.22 8.94 4.51
C ARG A 9 -8.38 7.61 3.78
N ALA A 10 -7.29 6.88 3.60
CA ALA A 10 -7.29 5.50 3.12
C ALA A 10 -6.55 4.57 4.09
N ALA A 11 -6.85 3.27 4.00
CA ALA A 11 -6.12 2.25 4.75
C ALA A 11 -4.82 1.87 4.03
N LEU A 12 -3.82 1.45 4.80
CA LEU A 12 -2.56 0.87 4.33
C LEU A 12 -2.52 -0.61 4.63
N PHE A 13 -1.97 -1.40 3.72
CA PHE A 13 -1.99 -2.85 3.83
C PHE A 13 -0.61 -3.47 3.61
N ALA A 14 -0.42 -4.65 4.20
CA ALA A 14 0.60 -5.61 3.83
C ALA A 14 -0.07 -6.92 3.38
N PRO A 15 0.51 -7.69 2.45
CA PRO A 15 -0.06 -8.99 2.08
C PRO A 15 0.00 -9.96 3.24
N ASN A 16 -1.11 -10.63 3.55
CA ASN A 16 -1.13 -11.68 4.56
C ASN A 16 -0.10 -12.78 4.18
N PRO A 17 0.66 -13.37 5.13
CA PRO A 17 1.60 -14.45 4.84
C PRO A 17 0.98 -15.69 4.16
N GLN A 18 -0.34 -15.90 4.32
CA GLN A 18 -1.13 -16.95 3.68
C GLN A 18 -1.99 -16.43 2.51
N ALA A 19 -1.72 -15.22 2.02
CA ALA A 19 -2.42 -14.68 0.87
C ALA A 19 -2.18 -15.50 -0.40
N ASP A 20 -3.10 -15.40 -1.35
CA ASP A 20 -2.98 -16.01 -2.67
C ASP A 20 -1.64 -15.62 -3.33
N GLU A 21 -0.90 -16.61 -3.83
CA GLU A 21 0.39 -16.42 -4.51
C GLU A 21 0.31 -15.45 -5.68
N ALA A 22 -0.80 -15.45 -6.45
CA ALA A 22 -0.98 -14.53 -7.56
C ALA A 22 -1.05 -13.08 -7.10
N LEU A 23 -1.67 -12.84 -5.94
CA LEU A 23 -1.77 -11.52 -5.32
C LEU A 23 -0.42 -11.08 -4.75
N VAL A 24 0.30 -11.98 -4.09
CA VAL A 24 1.67 -11.70 -3.60
C VAL A 24 2.61 -11.40 -4.77
N ALA A 25 2.51 -12.13 -5.88
CA ALA A 25 3.31 -11.90 -7.08
C ALA A 25 3.04 -10.52 -7.72
N ALA A 26 1.80 -10.03 -7.64
CA ALA A 26 1.46 -8.67 -8.08
C ALA A 26 2.13 -7.62 -7.19
N PHE A 27 2.15 -7.84 -5.88
CA PHE A 27 2.76 -6.97 -4.88
C PHE A 27 4.25 -7.25 -4.68
N ASN A 28 5.08 -7.16 -5.72
CA ASN A 28 6.52 -7.36 -5.55
C ASN A 28 7.25 -6.12 -4.97
N ASN A 29 8.55 -6.28 -4.66
CA ASN A 29 9.49 -5.19 -4.36
C ASN A 29 9.03 -4.22 -3.25
N GLY A 30 8.51 -4.75 -2.14
CA GLY A 30 8.01 -3.95 -1.02
C GLY A 30 6.98 -2.91 -1.45
N SER A 31 5.99 -3.34 -2.24
CA SER A 31 4.95 -2.47 -2.77
C SER A 31 4.33 -1.60 -1.66
N GLY A 32 4.13 -0.32 -1.95
CA GLY A 32 3.25 0.52 -1.15
C GLY A 32 1.80 0.23 -1.53
N ILE A 33 0.99 -0.26 -0.60
CA ILE A 33 -0.39 -0.70 -0.84
C ILE A 33 -1.35 0.15 -0.03
N THR A 34 -2.33 0.75 -0.70
CA THR A 34 -3.38 1.54 -0.06
C THR A 34 -4.73 1.25 -0.68
N GLY A 35 -5.82 1.35 0.08
CA GLY A 35 -7.14 1.08 -0.44
C GLY A 35 -8.27 1.37 0.51
N PHE A 36 -9.45 0.89 0.12
CA PHE A 36 -10.70 1.09 0.83
C PHE A 36 -11.61 -0.14 0.64
N GLY A 37 -12.54 -0.33 1.58
CA GLY A 37 -13.44 -1.50 1.60
C GLY A 37 -14.74 -1.24 0.86
N ASN A 38 -15.07 -2.14 -0.06
CA ASN A 38 -16.30 -2.13 -0.85
C ASN A 38 -17.52 -2.61 -0.03
N HIS A 39 -18.72 -2.37 -0.54
CA HIS A 39 -19.96 -2.76 0.15
C HIS A 39 -20.16 -4.28 0.25
N ASP A 40 -19.56 -5.04 -0.67
CA ASP A 40 -19.60 -6.50 -0.73
C ASP A 40 -18.55 -7.18 0.18
N GLY A 41 -17.80 -6.42 0.97
CA GLY A 41 -16.75 -6.92 1.86
C GLY A 41 -15.38 -7.10 1.22
N THR A 42 -15.25 -6.90 -0.09
CA THR A 42 -13.95 -6.91 -0.77
C THR A 42 -13.18 -5.60 -0.55
N LEU A 43 -11.89 -5.60 -0.87
CA LEU A 43 -11.04 -4.41 -0.86
C LEU A 43 -10.70 -4.00 -2.28
N THR A 44 -10.86 -2.71 -2.58
CA THR A 44 -10.22 -2.09 -3.75
C THR A 44 -8.90 -1.49 -3.31
N VAL A 45 -7.79 -1.96 -3.89
CA VAL A 45 -6.45 -1.47 -3.56
C VAL A 45 -5.72 -0.92 -4.78
N TYR A 46 -4.94 0.10 -4.51
CA TYR A 46 -3.96 0.72 -5.40
C TYR A 46 -2.57 0.42 -4.85
N PHE A 47 -1.61 0.19 -5.74
CA PHE A 47 -0.25 -0.12 -5.32
C PHE A 47 0.82 0.49 -6.22
N GLU A 48 2.04 0.54 -5.72
CA GLU A 48 3.22 0.90 -6.50
C GLU A 48 4.39 0.01 -6.06
N ASN A 49 4.97 -0.69 -7.03
CA ASN A 49 6.04 -1.65 -6.84
C ASN A 49 7.37 -1.20 -7.47
N ASN A 50 7.39 0.02 -8.02
CA ASN A 50 8.50 0.60 -8.75
C ASN A 50 8.98 -0.28 -9.92
N ARG A 51 8.04 -0.85 -10.69
CA ARG A 51 8.33 -1.72 -11.85
C ARG A 51 9.34 -1.12 -12.84
N PHE A 52 9.31 0.20 -13.00
CA PHE A 52 10.16 0.93 -13.95
C PHE A 52 11.47 1.47 -13.34
N ARG A 53 11.78 1.15 -12.07
CA ARG A 53 13.01 1.57 -11.38
C ARG A 53 13.23 3.08 -11.37
N ASP A 54 12.15 3.82 -11.12
CA ASP A 54 12.17 5.25 -10.85
C ASP A 54 12.98 5.53 -9.57
N ALA A 55 13.97 6.42 -9.66
CA ALA A 55 14.85 6.78 -8.55
C ALA A 55 14.11 7.49 -7.40
N GLY A 56 12.93 8.09 -7.67
CA GLY A 56 12.08 8.67 -6.63
C GLY A 56 11.28 7.65 -5.82
N LEU A 57 11.28 6.38 -6.22
CA LEU A 57 10.45 5.31 -5.64
C LEU A 57 11.27 4.22 -4.92
N THR A 58 12.32 4.65 -4.22
CA THR A 58 13.21 3.76 -3.47
C THR A 58 12.69 3.42 -2.08
N THR A 59 11.96 4.33 -1.43
CA THR A 59 11.36 4.10 -0.10
C THR A 59 9.97 3.49 -0.20
N TRP A 60 9.53 2.76 0.82
CA TRP A 60 8.16 2.25 0.89
C TRP A 60 7.15 3.41 0.92
N ALA A 61 7.46 4.48 1.68
CA ALA A 61 6.60 5.64 1.80
C ALA A 61 6.35 6.35 0.46
N SER A 62 7.37 6.54 -0.38
CA SER A 62 7.16 7.21 -1.68
C SER A 62 6.30 6.39 -2.64
N LYS A 63 6.38 5.05 -2.56
CA LYS A 63 5.45 4.15 -3.27
C LYS A 63 4.02 4.30 -2.76
N VAL A 64 3.82 4.37 -1.44
CA VAL A 64 2.50 4.59 -0.83
C VAL A 64 1.90 5.92 -1.28
N PHE A 65 2.66 7.02 -1.24
CA PHE A 65 2.18 8.33 -1.70
C PHE A 65 1.77 8.30 -3.17
N LYS A 66 2.56 7.65 -4.04
CA LYS A 66 2.22 7.51 -5.47
C LYS A 66 0.95 6.68 -5.71
N ALA A 67 0.78 5.57 -4.98
CA ALA A 67 -0.42 4.74 -5.06
C ALA A 67 -1.66 5.52 -4.56
N TYR A 68 -1.51 6.25 -3.47
CA TYR A 68 -2.58 7.09 -2.90
C TYR A 68 -2.99 8.22 -3.83
N GLY A 69 -2.03 8.96 -4.41
CA GLY A 69 -2.31 10.01 -5.39
C GLY A 69 -3.16 9.51 -6.56
N ARG A 70 -2.78 8.37 -7.17
CA ARG A 70 -3.58 7.74 -8.24
C ARG A 70 -5.00 7.40 -7.79
N MET A 71 -5.15 6.93 -6.56
CA MET A 71 -6.45 6.58 -6.00
C MET A 71 -7.34 7.80 -5.77
N VAL A 72 -6.84 8.88 -5.16
CA VAL A 72 -7.69 10.04 -4.86
C VAL A 72 -7.94 10.93 -6.08
N GLU A 73 -6.98 11.00 -7.01
CA GLU A 73 -7.08 11.82 -8.23
C GLU A 73 -7.76 11.09 -9.40
N ARG A 74 -8.12 9.81 -9.21
CA ARG A 74 -8.77 8.99 -10.23
C ARG A 74 -7.97 8.82 -11.52
N MET A 75 -6.64 8.81 -11.39
CA MET A 75 -5.75 8.52 -12.50
C MET A 75 -5.93 7.10 -13.03
N PRO A 76 -5.92 6.89 -14.36
CA PRO A 76 -5.84 5.56 -14.95
C PRO A 76 -4.58 4.82 -14.49
N THR A 77 -4.71 3.58 -14.04
CA THR A 77 -3.58 2.75 -13.62
C THR A 77 -3.88 1.27 -13.74
N VAL A 78 -2.87 0.49 -14.08
CA VAL A 78 -2.91 -0.99 -14.05
C VAL A 78 -2.50 -1.54 -12.67
N ASN A 79 -1.92 -0.71 -11.80
CA ASN A 79 -1.55 -1.11 -10.44
C ASN A 79 -2.74 -0.90 -9.48
N LYS A 80 -3.85 -1.54 -9.82
CA LYS A 80 -5.10 -1.54 -9.07
C LYS A 80 -5.73 -2.92 -9.17
N LEU A 81 -6.27 -3.45 -8.08
CA LEU A 81 -7.05 -4.68 -8.09
C LEU A 81 -8.16 -4.67 -7.03
N VAL A 82 -9.07 -5.63 -7.15
CA VAL A 82 -10.07 -5.97 -6.13
C VAL A 82 -9.71 -7.34 -5.58
N CYS A 83 -9.72 -7.50 -4.26
CA CYS A 83 -9.38 -8.77 -3.60
C CYS A 83 -10.20 -8.99 -2.32
N ASP A 84 -10.23 -10.24 -1.86
CA ASP A 84 -10.76 -10.58 -0.54
C ASP A 84 -9.90 -9.94 0.55
N ALA A 85 -10.55 -9.34 1.55
CA ALA A 85 -9.89 -8.71 2.69
C ALA A 85 -8.98 -9.68 3.47
N ALA A 86 -9.26 -10.98 3.46
CA ALA A 86 -8.44 -12.00 4.11
C ALA A 86 -7.01 -12.08 3.54
N ASN A 87 -6.78 -11.61 2.31
CA ASN A 87 -5.45 -11.58 1.70
C ASN A 87 -4.57 -10.44 2.21
N LEU A 88 -5.12 -9.50 2.97
CA LEU A 88 -4.42 -8.27 3.36
C LEU A 88 -4.55 -8.03 4.85
N GLU A 89 -3.45 -7.59 5.46
CA GLU A 89 -3.41 -7.16 6.85
C GLU A 89 -3.39 -5.63 6.88
N HIS A 90 -4.26 -5.04 7.69
CA HIS A 90 -4.35 -3.60 7.86
C HIS A 90 -3.23 -3.10 8.77
N ILE A 91 -2.32 -2.29 8.23
CA ILE A 91 -1.10 -1.85 8.95
C ILE A 91 -1.09 -0.37 9.29
N GLY A 92 -2.07 0.42 8.85
CA GLY A 92 -2.04 1.87 9.07
C GLY A 92 -2.98 2.68 8.19
N PHE A 93 -2.72 3.98 8.11
CA PHE A 93 -3.51 4.93 7.33
C PHE A 93 -2.63 5.93 6.60
N ILE A 94 -3.15 6.44 5.49
CA ILE A 94 -2.64 7.62 4.79
C ILE A 94 -3.76 8.65 4.66
N GLN A 95 -3.42 9.92 4.83
CA GLN A 95 -4.32 11.05 4.62
C GLN A 95 -3.53 12.28 4.15
N GLY A 96 -3.81 12.76 2.93
CA GLY A 96 -3.05 13.85 2.35
C GLY A 96 -1.57 13.48 2.20
N THR A 97 -0.69 14.23 2.85
CA THR A 97 0.76 14.03 2.84
C THR A 97 1.27 13.30 4.09
N GLU A 98 0.38 12.73 4.90
CA GLU A 98 0.75 12.06 6.15
C GLU A 98 0.44 10.56 6.11
N ILE A 99 1.39 9.75 6.55
CA ILE A 99 1.26 8.30 6.78
C ILE A 99 1.41 8.03 8.27
N LEU A 100 0.52 7.20 8.81
CA LEU A 100 0.61 6.62 10.14
C LEU A 100 0.62 5.09 10.03
N VAL A 101 1.75 4.47 10.30
CA VAL A 101 1.89 3.01 10.43
C VAL A 101 1.56 2.60 11.86
N ARG A 102 0.55 1.75 12.03
CA ARG A 102 0.12 1.22 13.33
C ARG A 102 0.74 -0.13 13.66
N ASP A 103 1.14 -0.88 12.64
CA ASP A 103 1.81 -2.17 12.78
C ASP A 103 3.14 -2.17 12.02
N MET A 104 4.16 -1.62 12.67
CA MET A 104 5.52 -1.56 12.13
C MET A 104 6.15 -2.95 12.01
N GLN A 105 5.78 -3.89 12.88
CA GLN A 105 6.33 -5.24 12.86
C GLN A 105 5.88 -5.98 11.60
N ASN A 106 4.60 -5.89 11.25
CA ASN A 106 4.09 -6.53 10.06
C ASN A 106 4.58 -5.85 8.77
N LEU A 107 4.69 -4.52 8.77
CA LEU A 107 5.36 -3.80 7.68
C LEU A 107 6.80 -4.28 7.49
N GLU A 108 7.58 -4.39 8.57
CA GLU A 108 8.96 -4.86 8.50
C GLU A 108 9.03 -6.30 7.98
N ALA A 109 8.18 -7.20 8.48
CA ALA A 109 8.09 -8.57 7.98
C ALA A 109 7.76 -8.61 6.48
N TRP A 110 6.90 -7.70 6.00
CA TRP A 110 6.58 -7.57 4.59
C TRP A 110 7.77 -7.15 3.74
N LEU A 111 8.45 -6.08 4.15
CA LEU A 111 9.60 -5.56 3.43
C LEU A 111 10.75 -6.56 3.40
N LYS A 112 10.98 -7.31 4.48
CA LYS A 112 11.96 -8.41 4.52
C LYS A 112 11.60 -9.52 3.54
N ARG A 113 10.37 -10.06 3.57
CA ARG A 113 9.98 -11.18 2.69
C ARG A 113 9.93 -10.80 1.20
N SER A 114 9.76 -9.52 0.89
CA SER A 114 9.74 -8.98 -0.48
C SER A 114 11.08 -8.43 -0.97
N GLY A 115 12.16 -8.55 -0.18
CA GLY A 115 13.51 -8.11 -0.57
C GLY A 115 13.71 -6.59 -0.59
N ALA A 116 12.89 -5.85 0.17
CA ALA A 116 12.86 -4.38 0.21
C ALA A 116 13.07 -3.84 1.64
N ALA A 117 13.79 -4.56 2.49
CA ALA A 117 14.04 -4.18 3.89
C ALA A 117 14.67 -2.78 4.02
N ASP A 118 15.55 -2.41 3.08
CA ASP A 118 16.20 -1.09 3.04
C ASP A 118 15.24 0.08 2.78
N SER A 119 14.00 -0.22 2.38
CA SER A 119 12.95 0.78 2.13
C SER A 119 12.07 1.08 3.35
N MET A 120 12.36 0.44 4.49
CA MET A 120 11.64 0.60 5.75
C MET A 120 11.70 2.06 6.23
N PRO A 121 10.58 2.65 6.65
CA PRO A 121 10.60 3.97 7.27
C PRO A 121 11.26 3.93 8.65
N GLU A 122 11.99 4.99 9.00
CA GLU A 122 12.65 5.12 10.30
C GLU A 122 11.65 5.28 11.47
N GLN A 123 10.46 5.80 11.18
CA GLN A 123 9.43 6.12 12.17
C GLN A 123 8.04 5.70 11.65
N ALA A 124 7.11 5.50 12.59
CA ALA A 124 5.73 5.16 12.28
C ALA A 124 4.93 6.31 11.66
N GLU A 125 5.29 7.55 11.99
CA GLU A 125 4.71 8.77 11.43
C GLU A 125 5.64 9.32 10.34
N ILE A 126 5.10 9.48 9.13
CA ILE A 126 5.89 9.90 7.97
C ILE A 126 5.16 11.06 7.30
N ARG A 127 5.91 12.12 6.98
CA ARG A 127 5.41 13.29 6.26
C ARG A 127 6.08 13.36 4.89
N GLY A 128 5.26 13.52 3.86
CA GLY A 128 5.68 13.67 2.46
C GLY A 128 5.91 15.10 2.03
#